data_AF-A0A9W9YA23-F1
#
_entry.id   AF-A0A9W9YA23-F1
#
_cell.length_a   1.000
_cell.length_b   1.000
_cell.length_c   1.000
_cell.angle_alpha   90.00
_cell.angle_beta   90.00
_cell.angle_gamma   90.00
#
_symmetry.space_group_name_H-M   'P 1'
#
loop_
_entity.id
_entity.type
_entity.pdbx_description
1 polymer ?
#
loop_
_entity_poly.entity_id
_entity_poly.type
_entity_poly.pdbx_seq_one_letter_code
_entity_poly.pdbx_strand_id
1 'polypeptide(L)'
;MSLDNDNVDVELFMNMAFPIPIGSSINSRRMIMPSAPLFQDPSAWELVPCTSVCEKKGCRCSNIINLPANKTVQLVMMSDIFGGLQQGTDFGSKGKAHHPMHLHGFSYRVLKIGFPVVDNITGKILGGNEDIACNWREDKTCSHPYWVSGSAPGLNFDNPPLKDTVVVPAMGNGVNFNVSYEDHPTVPRGFPTCRPFDIGHDEFRKNLEGSSKKRLENCGKKVSADEKQENEESWFYLIPAITGIFSAVGVCLQIVLIVLFLILHKRCLYAVDEKKVEMIEMTKM
;
A
#
# COMPACT_ATOMS: atom_id res chain seq x y z
N MET A 1 10.28 -3.04 37.06
CA MET A 1 8.84 -3.12 36.74
C MET A 1 8.65 -4.45 36.01
N SER A 2 7.91 -5.40 36.59
CA SER A 2 7.47 -6.61 35.87
C SER A 2 6.51 -6.16 34.77
N LEU A 3 6.62 -6.76 33.60
CA LEU A 3 5.69 -6.54 32.50
C LEU A 3 4.63 -7.60 32.65
N ASP A 4 3.52 -7.25 33.28
CA ASP A 4 2.39 -8.16 33.41
C ASP A 4 1.28 -7.72 32.44
N ASN A 5 0.55 -8.68 31.89
CA ASN A 5 -0.49 -8.48 30.87
C ASN A 5 -1.60 -7.49 31.32
N ASP A 6 -1.78 -7.34 32.63
CA ASP A 6 -2.86 -6.56 33.24
C ASP A 6 -2.58 -5.05 33.34
N ASN A 7 -1.43 -4.58 32.83
CA ASN A 7 -0.96 -3.20 33.00
C ASN A 7 -0.94 -2.35 31.72
N VAL A 8 -1.65 -2.72 30.64
CA VAL A 8 -1.78 -1.85 29.45
C VAL A 8 -2.81 -0.75 29.72
N ASP A 9 -2.34 0.50 29.80
CA ASP A 9 -3.25 1.64 29.95
C ASP A 9 -3.81 2.14 28.62
N VAL A 10 -3.00 2.09 27.56
CA VAL A 10 -3.36 2.57 26.22
C VAL A 10 -2.87 1.58 25.17
N GLU A 11 -3.78 1.15 24.29
CA GLU A 11 -3.44 0.35 23.13
C GLU A 11 -3.68 1.14 21.84
N LEU A 12 -2.68 1.18 20.96
CA LEU A 12 -2.71 1.91 19.70
C LEU A 12 -2.37 0.97 18.55
N PHE A 13 -3.33 0.80 17.65
CA PHE A 13 -3.11 0.11 16.39
C PHE A 13 -2.58 1.07 15.33
N MET A 14 -1.54 0.65 14.61
CA MET A 14 -0.88 1.42 13.56
C MET A 14 -0.65 0.50 12.36
N ASN A 15 -1.47 0.68 11.32
CA ASN A 15 -1.35 -0.05 10.06
C ASN A 15 -0.58 0.77 9.03
N MET A 16 0.64 0.34 8.71
CA MET A 16 1.45 0.89 7.64
C MET A 16 1.03 0.26 6.33
N ALA A 17 0.46 1.08 5.46
CA ALA A 17 -0.16 0.61 4.23
C ALA A 17 0.06 1.61 3.09
N PHE A 18 -0.09 1.10 1.86
CA PHE A 18 -0.12 1.90 0.64
C PHE A 18 -1.51 1.87 -0.04
N PRO A 19 -2.60 2.25 0.66
CA PRO A 19 -3.92 2.22 0.06
C PRO A 19 -3.99 3.18 -1.12
N ILE A 20 -4.54 2.71 -2.24
CA ILE A 20 -4.78 3.53 -3.43
C ILE A 20 -6.09 4.31 -3.20
N PRO A 21 -6.13 5.65 -3.43
CA PRO A 21 -5.10 6.50 -4.04
C PRO A 21 -4.21 7.27 -3.04
N ILE A 22 -4.30 7.00 -1.74
CA ILE A 22 -3.65 7.80 -0.67
C ILE A 22 -2.10 7.69 -0.74
N GLY A 23 -1.58 6.49 -1.00
CA GLY A 23 -0.16 6.16 -0.94
C GLY A 23 0.30 5.78 0.48
N SER A 24 1.59 5.94 0.77
CA SER A 24 2.18 5.59 2.08
C SER A 24 1.46 6.31 3.23
N SER A 25 0.87 5.54 4.14
CA SER A 25 0.05 6.07 5.23
C SER A 25 0.11 5.17 6.46
N ILE A 26 -0.24 5.74 7.62
CA ILE A 26 -0.52 5.00 8.86
C ILE A 26 -2.00 5.17 9.15
N ASN A 27 -2.75 4.07 9.28
CA ASN A 27 -4.21 4.09 9.44
C ASN A 27 -4.89 5.04 8.44
N SER A 28 -4.50 4.96 7.16
CA SER A 28 -5.03 5.79 6.06
C SER A 28 -4.81 7.29 6.19
N ARG A 29 -3.95 7.72 7.11
CA ARG A 29 -3.52 9.12 7.28
C ARG A 29 -2.13 9.26 6.67
N ARG A 30 -2.03 10.00 5.57
CA ARG A 30 -0.74 10.35 4.95
C ARG A 30 -0.24 11.66 5.55
N MET A 31 0.92 11.61 6.18
CA MET A 31 1.47 12.75 6.91
C MET A 31 1.65 13.98 6.01
N ILE A 32 1.13 15.12 6.48
CA ILE A 32 1.56 16.46 6.06
C ILE A 32 2.47 16.99 7.17
N MET A 33 3.72 17.27 6.80
CA MET A 33 4.70 17.80 7.74
C MET A 33 4.23 19.18 8.26
N PRO A 34 4.43 19.48 9.55
CA PRO A 34 4.17 20.81 10.09
C PRO A 34 5.07 21.86 9.42
N SER A 35 4.65 23.13 9.47
CA SER A 35 5.44 24.26 8.96
C SER A 35 6.66 24.57 9.84
N ALA A 36 6.63 24.14 11.10
CA ALA A 36 7.69 24.33 12.07
C ALA A 36 7.97 23.04 12.88
N PRO A 37 9.18 22.88 13.46
CA PRO A 37 9.47 21.77 14.37
C PRO A 37 8.54 21.73 15.58
N LEU A 38 8.07 20.55 15.98
CA LEU A 38 7.10 20.37 17.07
C LEU A 38 7.62 20.73 18.47
N PHE A 39 8.91 21.03 18.64
CA PHE A 39 9.45 21.55 19.92
C PHE A 39 9.27 23.06 20.07
N GLN A 40 8.89 23.77 19.00
CA GLN A 40 8.57 25.19 19.06
C GLN A 40 7.14 25.42 19.57
N ASP A 41 6.75 26.69 19.74
CA ASP A 41 5.42 27.06 20.17
C ASP A 41 4.32 26.44 19.27
N PRO A 42 3.26 25.84 19.84
CA PRO A 42 2.18 25.22 19.07
C PRO A 42 1.52 26.11 18.02
N SER A 43 1.50 27.43 18.24
CA SER A 43 0.96 28.38 17.26
C SER A 43 1.75 28.43 15.95
N ALA A 44 3.02 28.02 15.96
CA ALA A 44 3.89 28.01 14.77
C ALA A 44 3.78 26.73 13.92
N TRP A 45 3.14 25.67 14.43
CA TRP A 45 3.17 24.36 13.76
C TRP A 45 2.34 24.31 12.47
N GLU A 46 1.30 25.15 12.37
CA GLU A 46 0.35 25.19 11.24
C GLU A 46 -0.16 23.80 10.81
N LEU A 47 -0.59 23.00 11.79
CA LEU A 47 -1.02 21.63 11.56
C LEU A 47 -2.26 21.54 10.66
N VAL A 48 -2.24 20.57 9.74
CA VAL A 48 -3.43 20.24 8.95
C VAL A 48 -4.27 19.22 9.72
N PRO A 49 -5.50 19.54 10.15
CA PRO A 49 -6.31 18.65 10.97
C PRO A 49 -6.73 17.38 10.22
N CYS A 50 -6.72 16.24 10.91
CA CYS A 50 -7.30 14.99 10.39
C CYS A 50 -8.82 15.02 10.59
N THR A 51 -9.59 14.96 9.50
CA THR A 51 -11.05 14.94 9.54
C THR A 51 -11.61 13.51 9.60
N SER A 52 -12.90 13.36 9.87
CA SER A 52 -13.57 12.04 9.85
C SER A 52 -13.54 11.34 8.47
N VAL A 53 -13.20 12.06 7.40
CA VAL A 53 -12.99 11.46 6.07
C VAL A 53 -11.79 10.51 6.07
N CYS A 54 -10.77 10.81 6.88
CA CYS A 54 -9.55 10.02 7.02
C CYS A 54 -9.86 8.58 7.46
N GLU A 55 -10.92 8.38 8.25
CA GLU A 55 -11.34 7.10 8.80
C GLU A 55 -11.99 6.17 7.77
N LYS A 56 -12.50 6.71 6.66
CA LYS A 56 -13.27 5.93 5.66
C LYS A 56 -12.59 5.81 4.31
N LYS A 57 -11.91 6.87 3.88
CA LYS A 57 -11.34 7.00 2.52
C LYS A 57 -9.86 7.33 2.53
N GLY A 58 -9.29 7.49 3.72
CA GLY A 58 -7.98 8.09 3.92
C GLY A 58 -7.89 9.56 3.49
N CYS A 59 -6.83 10.20 3.92
CA CYS A 59 -6.63 11.63 3.73
C CYS A 59 -5.15 12.01 3.87
N ARG A 60 -4.86 13.30 3.66
CA ARG A 60 -3.57 13.90 4.00
C ARG A 60 -3.78 14.87 5.16
N CYS A 61 -3.09 14.66 6.27
CA CYS A 61 -3.18 15.49 7.48
C CYS A 61 -1.93 15.35 8.34
N SER A 62 -1.75 16.23 9.32
CA SER A 62 -0.71 16.15 10.33
C SER A 62 -1.16 15.20 11.45
N ASN A 63 -0.80 13.91 11.33
CA ASN A 63 -1.23 12.86 12.26
C ASN A 63 -0.43 12.91 13.57
N ILE A 64 -0.97 13.57 14.60
CA ILE A 64 -0.40 13.66 15.94
C ILE A 64 -1.21 12.80 16.89
N ILE A 65 -0.53 11.91 17.63
CA ILE A 65 -1.12 11.09 18.68
C ILE A 65 -0.59 11.59 20.02
N ASN A 66 -1.48 12.08 20.87
CA ASN A 66 -1.12 12.48 22.23
C ASN A 66 -1.10 11.23 23.11
N LEU A 67 0.04 10.97 23.74
CA LEU A 67 0.20 9.88 24.70
C LEU A 67 0.06 10.43 26.11
N PRO A 68 -0.68 9.74 27.00
CA PRO A 68 -0.70 10.13 28.40
C PRO A 68 0.66 9.84 29.06
N ALA A 69 1.05 10.73 29.99
CA ALA A 69 2.26 10.58 30.78
C ALA A 69 2.09 9.48 31.86
N ASN A 70 3.18 8.79 32.21
CA ASN A 70 3.21 7.70 33.21
C ASN A 70 2.22 6.57 32.93
N LYS A 71 2.02 6.26 31.66
CA LYS A 71 1.11 5.23 31.21
C LYS A 71 1.84 4.19 30.38
N THR A 72 1.40 2.96 30.51
CA THR A 72 1.87 1.88 29.66
C THR A 72 1.18 1.96 28.31
N VAL A 73 1.96 2.07 27.24
CA VAL A 73 1.45 2.14 25.87
C VAL A 73 1.84 0.89 25.10
N GLN A 74 0.83 0.16 24.62
CA GLN A 74 0.99 -0.94 23.69
C GLN A 74 0.81 -0.42 22.26
N LEU A 75 1.88 -0.49 21.48
CA LEU A 75 1.89 -0.15 20.06
C LEU A 75 1.78 -1.43 19.23
N VAL A 76 0.62 -1.61 18.61
CA VAL A 76 0.36 -2.71 17.68
C VAL A 76 0.63 -2.22 16.27
N MET A 77 1.80 -2.56 15.74
CA MET A 77 2.24 -2.14 14.41
C MET A 77 1.94 -3.24 13.42
N MET A 78 1.29 -2.95 12.30
CA MET A 78 0.96 -3.94 11.30
C MET A 78 1.21 -3.42 9.89
N SER A 79 1.39 -4.35 8.96
CA SER A 79 1.55 -4.03 7.55
C SER A 79 0.58 -4.88 6.74
N ASP A 80 -0.71 -4.60 6.89
CA ASP A 80 -1.76 -5.32 6.20
C ASP A 80 -2.67 -4.34 5.46
N ILE A 81 -2.49 -4.31 4.14
CA ILE A 81 -3.25 -3.45 3.24
C ILE A 81 -4.72 -3.90 3.08
N PHE A 82 -5.12 -5.09 3.58
CA PHE A 82 -6.45 -5.66 3.34
C PHE A 82 -7.15 -6.28 4.55
N GLY A 83 -6.58 -6.16 5.75
CA GLY A 83 -7.31 -6.51 6.97
C GLY A 83 -7.66 -7.99 7.11
N GLY A 84 -6.75 -8.86 6.68
CA GLY A 84 -6.78 -10.25 7.05
C GLY A 84 -7.57 -11.22 6.16
N LEU A 85 -8.13 -10.88 4.98
CA LEU A 85 -8.65 -11.91 4.04
C LEU A 85 -8.98 -11.40 2.62
N GLN A 86 -8.43 -12.06 1.60
CA GLN A 86 -9.16 -13.10 0.87
C GLN A 86 -8.17 -14.23 0.50
N GLN A 87 -8.49 -15.47 0.88
CA GLN A 87 -7.82 -16.65 0.32
C GLN A 87 -8.13 -16.71 -1.18
N GLY A 88 -7.10 -16.91 -2.01
CA GLY A 88 -7.27 -17.08 -3.46
C GLY A 88 -7.31 -15.80 -4.29
N THR A 89 -7.13 -14.61 -3.69
CA THR A 89 -6.88 -13.39 -4.48
C THR A 89 -5.39 -13.25 -4.75
N ASP A 90 -4.99 -13.48 -6.01
CA ASP A 90 -3.65 -13.20 -6.49
C ASP A 90 -3.46 -11.68 -6.65
N PHE A 91 -3.20 -11.02 -5.54
CA PHE A 91 -2.62 -9.70 -5.57
C PHE A 91 -1.12 -9.91 -5.75
N GLY A 92 -0.64 -9.62 -6.96
CA GLY A 92 0.78 -9.64 -7.30
C GLY A 92 1.62 -8.87 -6.26
N SER A 93 2.93 -8.96 -6.37
CA SER A 93 3.92 -8.38 -5.42
C SER A 93 3.80 -6.88 -5.11
N LYS A 94 2.86 -6.16 -5.74
CA LYS A 94 2.56 -4.75 -5.50
C LYS A 94 1.77 -4.59 -4.19
N GLY A 95 2.44 -4.15 -3.13
CA GLY A 95 1.82 -3.73 -1.87
C GLY A 95 2.17 -4.60 -0.64
N LYS A 96 2.87 -5.72 -0.83
CA LYS A 96 3.40 -6.56 0.26
C LYS A 96 4.81 -6.06 0.59
N ALA A 97 4.96 -5.27 1.64
CA ALA A 97 6.24 -4.70 2.05
C ALA A 97 6.52 -4.95 3.53
N HIS A 98 7.79 -5.22 3.85
CA HIS A 98 8.26 -5.18 5.23
C HIS A 98 8.55 -3.72 5.61
N HIS A 99 8.21 -3.33 6.84
CA HIS A 99 8.39 -1.95 7.30
C HIS A 99 9.30 -1.89 8.52
N PRO A 100 10.52 -1.35 8.42
CA PRO A 100 11.32 -1.02 9.59
C PRO A 100 10.75 0.23 10.27
N MET A 101 10.21 0.04 11.47
CA MET A 101 9.59 1.09 12.27
C MET A 101 10.54 1.54 13.36
N HIS A 102 10.97 2.80 13.29
CA HIS A 102 11.84 3.42 14.27
C HIS A 102 11.07 4.44 15.12
N LEU A 103 11.30 4.45 16.44
CA LEU A 103 10.70 5.42 17.36
C LEU A 103 11.79 6.29 18.00
N HIS A 104 11.72 7.59 17.77
CA HIS A 104 12.63 8.55 18.39
C HIS A 104 12.36 8.68 19.88
N GLY A 105 13.42 8.85 20.68
CA GLY A 105 13.30 9.13 22.11
C GLY A 105 12.87 7.93 22.96
N PHE A 106 12.73 6.73 22.40
CA PHE A 106 12.35 5.55 23.18
C PHE A 106 13.02 4.30 22.66
N SER A 107 13.30 3.37 23.58
CA SER A 107 13.47 1.96 23.24
C SER A 107 12.30 1.19 23.83
N TYR A 108 11.74 0.27 23.07
CA TYR A 108 10.56 -0.49 23.41
C TYR A 108 10.85 -1.98 23.39
N ARG A 109 10.06 -2.74 24.15
CA ARG A 109 10.16 -4.18 24.23
C ARG A 109 9.30 -4.81 23.14
N VAL A 110 9.92 -5.67 22.34
CA VAL A 110 9.21 -6.41 21.30
C VAL A 110 8.63 -7.66 21.94
N LEU A 111 7.34 -7.63 22.25
CA LEU A 111 6.67 -8.74 22.96
C LEU A 111 6.26 -9.85 22.00
N LYS A 112 5.95 -9.51 20.73
CA LYS A 112 5.55 -10.47 19.72
C LYS A 112 5.80 -9.94 18.31
N ILE A 113 6.12 -10.86 17.41
CA ILE A 113 6.06 -10.66 15.95
C ILE A 113 5.11 -11.72 15.42
N GLY A 114 4.02 -11.31 14.78
CA GLY A 114 3.12 -12.21 14.07
C GLY A 114 3.40 -12.17 12.58
N PHE A 115 3.57 -13.37 12.02
CA PHE A 115 3.83 -13.57 10.60
C PHE A 115 2.53 -13.79 9.84
N PRO A 116 2.51 -13.50 8.53
CA PRO A 116 1.39 -13.87 7.67
C PRO A 116 1.22 -15.39 7.58
N VAL A 117 0.03 -15.82 7.14
CA VAL A 117 -0.18 -17.21 6.74
C VAL A 117 0.59 -17.45 5.44
N VAL A 118 1.48 -18.44 5.44
CA VAL A 118 2.33 -18.80 4.30
C VAL A 118 2.10 -20.25 3.88
N ASP A 119 2.21 -20.49 2.58
CA ASP A 119 2.28 -21.83 2.02
C ASP A 119 3.61 -22.48 2.44
N ASN A 120 3.54 -23.63 3.10
CA ASN A 120 4.71 -24.27 3.72
C ASN A 120 5.70 -24.87 2.71
N ILE A 121 5.30 -25.05 1.45
CA ILE A 121 6.15 -25.60 0.39
C ILE A 121 6.78 -24.48 -0.43
N THR A 122 6.00 -23.48 -0.83
CA THR A 122 6.40 -22.40 -1.75
C THR A 122 6.84 -21.13 -1.05
N GLY A 123 6.54 -20.97 0.25
CA GLY A 123 6.81 -19.75 1.01
C GLY A 123 5.95 -18.55 0.60
N LYS A 124 4.94 -18.75 -0.25
CA LYS A 124 4.04 -17.68 -0.70
C LYS A 124 3.11 -17.26 0.43
N ILE A 125 2.92 -15.96 0.59
CA ILE A 125 1.92 -15.40 1.51
C ILE A 125 0.51 -15.72 0.98
N LEU A 126 -0.24 -16.48 1.76
CA LEU A 126 -1.63 -16.89 1.51
C LEU A 126 -2.63 -15.92 2.14
N GLY A 127 -2.25 -15.24 3.23
CA GLY A 127 -3.14 -14.33 3.95
C GLY A 127 -2.41 -13.50 5.00
N GLY A 128 -3.15 -12.55 5.60
CA GLY A 128 -2.66 -11.77 6.74
C GLY A 128 -2.46 -12.64 7.99
N ASN A 129 -1.83 -12.06 9.02
CA ASN A 129 -1.78 -12.69 10.34
C ASN A 129 -3.19 -12.81 10.95
N GLU A 130 -3.49 -13.94 11.58
CA GLU A 130 -4.83 -14.26 12.06
C GLU A 130 -5.20 -13.61 13.41
N ASP A 131 -4.24 -12.99 14.10
CA ASP A 131 -4.50 -12.37 15.41
C ASP A 131 -5.30 -11.06 15.27
N ILE A 132 -5.19 -10.36 14.12
CA ILE A 132 -5.82 -9.05 13.89
C ILE A 132 -6.79 -9.12 12.72
N ALA A 133 -7.95 -8.49 12.88
CA ALA A 133 -8.95 -8.32 11.83
C ALA A 133 -9.33 -6.85 11.62
N CYS A 134 -9.97 -6.58 10.49
CA CYS A 134 -10.55 -5.29 10.16
C CYS A 134 -11.95 -5.48 9.56
N ASN A 135 -12.85 -4.52 9.80
CA ASN A 135 -14.17 -4.52 9.16
C ASN A 135 -14.06 -4.00 7.72
N TRP A 136 -13.60 -4.86 6.79
CA TRP A 136 -13.31 -4.46 5.41
C TRP A 136 -14.51 -3.86 4.65
N ARG A 137 -15.74 -4.24 5.04
CA ARG A 137 -16.96 -3.75 4.37
C ARG A 137 -17.14 -2.25 4.55
N GLU A 138 -16.72 -1.74 5.71
CA GLU A 138 -16.84 -0.34 6.11
C GLU A 138 -15.50 0.39 6.04
N ASP A 139 -14.41 -0.31 6.36
CA ASP A 139 -13.03 0.18 6.37
C ASP A 139 -12.18 -0.64 5.39
N LYS A 140 -12.27 -0.25 4.11
CA LYS A 140 -11.52 -0.87 3.01
C LYS A 140 -10.01 -0.74 3.13
N THR A 141 -9.53 0.09 4.05
CA THR A 141 -8.12 0.40 4.22
C THR A 141 -7.52 -0.16 5.49
N CYS A 142 -8.33 -0.85 6.30
CA CYS A 142 -7.93 -1.40 7.59
C CYS A 142 -7.27 -0.34 8.48
N SER A 143 -7.91 0.82 8.59
CA SER A 143 -7.51 1.95 9.44
C SER A 143 -7.94 1.81 10.91
N HIS A 144 -8.87 0.89 11.21
CA HIS A 144 -9.31 0.51 12.56
C HIS A 144 -9.20 -1.00 12.77
N PRO A 145 -7.97 -1.52 12.95
CA PRO A 145 -7.76 -2.92 13.27
C PRO A 145 -8.15 -3.22 14.72
N TYR A 146 -8.45 -4.49 14.98
CA TYR A 146 -8.74 -5.00 16.31
C TYR A 146 -8.27 -6.45 16.47
N TRP A 147 -8.01 -6.86 17.71
CA TRP A 147 -7.70 -8.26 18.04
C TRP A 147 -8.91 -9.16 17.82
N VAL A 148 -8.74 -10.26 17.08
CA VAL A 148 -9.79 -11.27 16.88
C VAL A 148 -10.20 -11.91 18.21
N SER A 149 -9.23 -12.20 19.08
CA SER A 149 -9.43 -12.76 20.42
C SER A 149 -9.82 -11.72 21.48
N GLY A 150 -10.00 -10.45 21.11
CA GLY A 150 -10.22 -9.35 22.04
C GLY A 150 -8.96 -8.85 22.77
N SER A 151 -7.85 -9.60 22.73
CA SER A 151 -6.54 -9.20 23.25
C SER A 151 -5.41 -9.90 22.49
N ALA A 152 -4.19 -9.39 22.60
CA ALA A 152 -3.01 -9.92 21.92
C ALA A 152 -2.63 -11.32 22.46
N PRO A 153 -2.62 -12.39 21.64
CA PRO A 153 -2.28 -13.72 22.11
C PRO A 153 -0.76 -13.95 22.14
N GLY A 154 -0.27 -14.65 23.17
CA GLY A 154 1.10 -15.19 23.20
C GLY A 154 2.20 -14.14 23.28
N LEU A 155 2.00 -13.07 24.06
CA LEU A 155 3.03 -12.07 24.33
C LEU A 155 4.16 -12.65 25.18
N ASN A 156 5.41 -12.37 24.79
CA ASN A 156 6.58 -12.74 25.60
C ASN A 156 6.92 -11.63 26.60
N PHE A 157 6.58 -11.87 27.87
CA PHE A 157 6.99 -11.01 28.98
C PHE A 157 8.28 -11.48 29.66
N ASP A 158 8.76 -12.68 29.33
CA ASP A 158 10.02 -13.22 29.83
C ASP A 158 11.19 -12.74 28.95
N ASN A 159 11.92 -11.75 29.47
CA ASN A 159 13.09 -11.15 28.85
C ASN A 159 12.92 -10.78 27.35
N PRO A 160 11.91 -9.96 26.98
CA PRO A 160 11.72 -9.57 25.60
C PRO A 160 12.85 -8.66 25.09
N PRO A 161 13.21 -8.74 23.80
CA PRO A 161 14.20 -7.86 23.21
C PRO A 161 13.83 -6.38 23.35
N LEU A 162 14.78 -5.55 23.78
CA LEU A 162 14.66 -4.10 23.82
C LEU A 162 15.27 -3.50 22.55
N LYS A 163 14.47 -2.75 21.77
CA LYS A 163 14.87 -2.18 20.48
C LYS A 163 14.29 -0.77 20.30
N ASP A 164 14.91 0.05 19.45
CA ASP A 164 14.31 1.31 18.96
C ASP A 164 13.71 1.16 17.55
N THR A 165 14.04 0.05 16.87
CA THR A 165 13.67 -0.24 15.50
C THR A 165 13.27 -1.70 15.36
N VAL A 166 12.09 -1.95 14.79
CA VAL A 166 11.57 -3.30 14.55
C VAL A 166 11.08 -3.42 13.12
N VAL A 167 11.37 -4.55 12.48
CA VAL A 167 10.82 -4.85 11.16
C VAL A 167 9.45 -5.48 11.34
N VAL A 168 8.42 -4.79 10.88
CA VAL A 168 7.06 -5.31 10.80
C VAL A 168 6.94 -6.16 9.54
N PRO A 169 6.58 -7.46 9.65
CA PRO A 169 6.48 -8.33 8.50
C PRO A 169 5.40 -7.88 7.51
N ALA A 170 5.65 -8.07 6.21
CA ALA A 170 4.61 -7.90 5.19
C ALA A 170 3.41 -8.80 5.49
N MET A 171 2.20 -8.24 5.46
CA MET A 171 0.95 -8.94 5.82
C MET A 171 0.95 -9.50 7.26
N GLY A 172 1.85 -9.02 8.11
CA GLY A 172 1.97 -9.42 9.51
C GLY A 172 1.80 -8.25 10.47
N ASN A 173 2.09 -8.52 11.73
CA ASN A 173 2.04 -7.55 12.81
C ASN A 173 3.26 -7.69 13.74
N GLY A 174 3.48 -6.66 14.53
CA GLY A 174 4.43 -6.62 15.63
C GLY A 174 3.77 -5.93 16.80
N VAL A 175 3.79 -6.57 17.96
CA VAL A 175 3.31 -5.97 19.22
C VAL A 175 4.52 -5.49 19.99
N ASN A 176 4.57 -4.18 20.17
CA ASN A 176 5.62 -3.49 20.88
C ASN A 176 5.02 -2.84 22.12
N PHE A 177 5.76 -2.89 23.22
CA PHE A 177 5.33 -2.35 24.48
C PHE A 177 6.34 -1.31 24.93
N ASN A 178 5.85 -0.11 25.16
CA ASN A 178 6.64 0.99 25.68
C ASN A 178 5.98 1.56 26.93
N VAL A 179 6.77 1.82 27.96
CA VAL A 179 6.31 2.59 29.11
C VAL A 179 6.49 4.06 28.72
N SER A 180 5.41 4.84 28.69
CA SER A 180 5.46 6.29 28.52
C SER A 180 6.08 6.90 29.78
N TYR A 181 7.27 7.47 29.65
CA TYR A 181 7.91 8.23 30.73
C TYR A 181 7.33 9.66 30.75
N GLU A 182 7.28 10.26 31.93
CA GLU A 182 6.84 11.66 32.13
C GLU A 182 7.64 12.65 31.27
N ASP A 183 8.93 12.34 31.04
CA ASP A 183 9.84 13.13 30.23
C ASP A 183 10.41 12.31 29.07
N HIS A 184 10.57 12.95 27.91
CA HIS A 184 11.44 12.40 26.87
C HIS A 184 12.85 12.24 27.45
N PRO A 185 13.56 11.11 27.19
CA PRO A 185 14.93 11.00 27.62
C PRO A 185 15.72 12.16 27.03
N THR A 186 16.63 12.70 27.83
CA THR A 186 17.48 13.80 27.42
C THR A 186 18.14 13.48 26.08
N VAL A 187 18.09 14.41 25.15
CA VAL A 187 18.73 14.33 23.84
C VAL A 187 20.16 13.77 24.02
N PRO A 188 20.52 12.65 23.35
CA PRO A 188 21.82 12.02 23.54
C PRO A 188 22.97 13.01 23.36
N ARG A 189 24.04 12.87 24.14
CA ARG A 189 25.21 13.76 24.05
C ARG A 189 25.81 13.65 22.64
N GLY A 190 25.74 14.72 21.85
CA GLY A 190 26.19 14.74 20.45
C GLY A 190 25.11 14.41 19.41
N PHE A 191 23.86 14.18 19.81
CA PHE A 191 22.74 14.20 18.88
C PHE A 191 22.73 15.56 18.17
N PRO A 192 22.50 15.63 16.85
CA PRO A 192 22.46 16.89 16.13
C PRO A 192 21.32 17.75 16.68
N THR A 193 21.63 18.61 17.64
CA THR A 193 20.76 19.75 17.93
C THR A 193 20.83 20.62 16.70
N CYS A 194 19.67 21.11 16.23
CA CYS A 194 19.65 22.21 15.29
C CYS A 194 20.63 23.26 15.85
N ARG A 195 21.77 23.46 15.16
CA ARG A 195 22.57 24.66 15.40
C ARG A 195 21.60 25.84 15.27
N PRO A 196 21.83 26.96 15.98
CA PRO A 196 20.96 28.10 15.83
C PRO A 196 20.75 28.36 14.34
N PHE A 197 19.50 28.25 13.89
CA PHE A 197 19.11 28.60 12.53
C PHE A 197 19.15 30.13 12.49
N ASP A 198 20.36 30.71 12.55
CA ASP A 198 20.62 32.13 12.37
C ASP A 198 20.34 32.56 10.91
N ILE A 199 20.12 31.56 10.05
CA ILE A 199 19.59 31.68 8.70
C ILE A 199 18.15 32.21 8.79
N GLY A 200 17.98 33.51 8.55
CA GLY A 200 16.68 34.16 8.51
C GLY A 200 15.74 33.49 7.50
N HIS A 201 14.42 33.64 7.70
CA HIS A 201 13.39 33.01 6.86
C HIS A 201 13.61 33.26 5.34
N ASP A 202 14.12 34.44 4.98
CA ASP A 202 14.45 34.80 3.59
C ASP A 202 15.68 34.06 3.05
N GLU A 203 16.67 33.81 3.90
CA GLU A 203 17.86 33.05 3.56
C GLU A 203 17.56 31.55 3.46
N PHE A 204 16.66 31.04 4.31
CA PHE A 204 16.10 29.70 4.16
C PHE A 204 15.32 29.53 2.85
N ARG A 205 14.47 30.51 2.47
CA ARG A 205 13.79 30.51 1.14
C ARG A 205 14.78 30.57 -0.01
N LYS A 206 15.80 31.43 0.06
CA LYS A 206 16.88 31.48 -0.94
C LYS A 206 17.65 30.18 -1.06
N ASN A 207 17.88 29.48 0.05
CA ASN A 207 18.53 28.17 0.04
C ASN A 207 17.63 27.07 -0.56
N LEU A 208 16.32 27.12 -0.33
CA LEU A 208 15.36 26.26 -1.02
C LEU A 208 15.28 26.56 -2.52
N GLU A 209 15.27 27.83 -2.91
CA GLU A 209 15.28 28.23 -4.32
C GLU A 209 16.59 27.88 -5.01
N GLY A 210 17.74 28.10 -4.35
CA GLY A 210 19.07 27.76 -4.84
C GLY A 210 19.31 26.26 -4.94
N SER A 211 18.81 25.48 -3.98
CA SER A 211 18.85 24.01 -4.04
C SER A 211 17.87 23.46 -5.10
N SER A 212 16.70 24.07 -5.27
CA SER A 212 15.77 23.78 -6.36
C SER A 212 16.38 24.06 -7.74
N LYS A 213 17.07 25.20 -7.90
CA LYS A 213 17.81 25.56 -9.13
C LYS A 213 18.96 24.61 -9.41
N LYS A 214 19.75 24.22 -8.40
CA LYS A 214 20.79 23.19 -8.52
C LYS A 214 20.22 21.82 -8.86
N ARG A 215 19.04 21.48 -8.33
CA ARG A 215 18.33 20.23 -8.64
C ARG A 215 17.80 20.24 -10.07
N LEU A 216 17.32 21.38 -10.56
CA LEU A 216 16.92 21.60 -11.97
C LEU A 216 18.12 21.58 -12.93
N GLU A 217 19.25 22.19 -12.57
CA GLU A 217 20.50 22.12 -13.36
C GLU A 217 21.09 20.70 -13.41
N ASN A 218 21.02 19.96 -12.30
CA ASN A 218 21.41 18.54 -12.27
C ASN A 218 20.38 17.62 -12.96
N CYS A 219 19.10 18.01 -13.02
CA CYS A 219 18.11 17.34 -13.85
C CYS A 219 18.43 17.56 -15.34
N GLY A 220 18.78 18.79 -15.73
CA GLY A 220 19.21 19.11 -17.10
C GLY A 220 20.48 18.40 -17.58
N LYS A 221 21.39 18.03 -16.66
CA LYS A 221 22.57 17.20 -17.01
C LYS A 221 22.29 15.70 -17.09
N LYS A 222 21.20 15.20 -16.50
CA LYS A 222 20.75 13.80 -16.68
C LYS A 222 19.89 13.59 -17.93
N VAL A 223 19.30 14.66 -18.47
CA VAL A 223 18.43 14.59 -19.65
C VAL A 223 19.15 14.01 -20.88
N SER A 224 20.47 14.18 -21.05
CA SER A 224 21.15 13.61 -22.23
C SER A 224 21.38 12.08 -22.18
N ALA A 225 21.12 11.42 -21.04
CA ALA A 225 21.26 9.96 -20.92
C ALA A 225 19.90 9.24 -20.88
N ASP A 226 18.85 9.88 -20.33
CA ASP A 226 17.50 9.31 -20.22
C ASP A 226 16.60 9.59 -21.45
N GLU A 227 16.93 10.57 -22.30
CA GLU A 227 16.14 10.86 -23.53
C GLU A 227 16.22 9.72 -24.57
N LYS A 228 17.15 8.77 -24.40
CA LYS A 228 17.19 7.56 -25.23
C LYS A 228 16.24 6.45 -24.73
N GLN A 229 15.74 6.54 -23.50
CA GLN A 229 14.92 5.49 -22.88
C GLN A 229 13.43 5.86 -22.77
N GLU A 230 13.06 7.15 -22.73
CA GLU A 230 11.64 7.57 -22.72
C GLU A 230 10.92 7.40 -24.07
N ASN A 231 11.64 7.24 -25.17
CA ASN A 231 11.02 7.01 -26.48
C ASN A 231 10.61 5.53 -26.72
N GLU A 232 11.00 4.60 -25.84
CA GLU A 232 10.57 3.19 -25.91
C GLU A 232 9.24 2.91 -25.20
N GLU A 233 8.86 3.69 -24.17
CA GLU A 233 7.63 3.43 -23.40
C GLU A 233 6.33 3.92 -24.08
N SER A 234 6.43 4.79 -25.08
CA SER A 234 5.29 5.21 -25.91
C SER A 234 4.75 4.07 -26.80
N TRP A 235 5.63 3.16 -27.24
CA TRP A 235 5.24 2.00 -28.04
C TRP A 235 4.42 0.97 -27.25
N PHE A 236 4.60 0.89 -25.93
CA PHE A 236 3.88 -0.05 -25.07
C PHE A 236 2.37 0.21 -24.96
N TYR A 237 1.91 1.42 -25.24
CA TYR A 237 0.47 1.74 -25.29
C TYR A 237 -0.12 1.66 -26.71
N LEU A 238 0.71 1.86 -27.73
CA LEU A 238 0.32 1.72 -29.14
C LEU A 238 0.15 0.25 -29.55
N ILE A 239 1.02 -0.65 -29.10
CA ILE A 239 0.99 -2.07 -29.47
C ILE A 239 -0.31 -2.76 -29.00
N PRO A 240 -0.77 -2.63 -27.74
CA PRO A 240 -2.03 -3.23 -27.29
C PRO A 240 -3.25 -2.69 -28.02
N ALA A 241 -3.31 -1.36 -28.26
CA ALA A 241 -4.40 -0.72 -28.97
C ALA A 241 -4.49 -1.20 -30.42
N ILE A 242 -3.35 -1.32 -31.10
CA ILE A 242 -3.25 -1.83 -32.47
C ILE A 242 -3.63 -3.33 -32.50
N THR A 243 -3.16 -4.15 -31.55
CA THR A 243 -3.56 -5.57 -31.48
C THR A 243 -5.05 -5.75 -31.19
N GLY A 244 -5.66 -4.88 -30.38
CA GLY A 244 -7.09 -4.87 -30.12
C GLY A 244 -7.89 -4.60 -31.40
N ILE A 245 -7.48 -3.62 -32.19
CA ILE A 245 -8.12 -3.28 -33.47
C ILE A 245 -7.97 -4.43 -34.48
N PHE A 246 -6.77 -5.03 -34.61
CA PHE A 246 -6.57 -6.17 -35.51
C PHE A 246 -7.36 -7.40 -35.07
N SER A 247 -7.54 -7.64 -33.76
CA SER A 247 -8.37 -8.74 -33.28
C SER A 247 -9.85 -8.54 -33.61
N ALA A 248 -10.38 -7.31 -33.49
CA ALA A 248 -11.76 -7.00 -33.83
C ALA A 248 -12.03 -7.12 -35.34
N VAL A 249 -11.11 -6.62 -36.18
CA VAL A 249 -11.21 -6.76 -37.65
C VAL A 249 -11.09 -8.22 -38.07
N GLY A 250 -10.20 -8.99 -37.44
CA GLY A 250 -10.03 -10.42 -37.68
C GLY A 250 -11.31 -11.21 -37.38
N VAL A 251 -11.91 -10.98 -36.21
CA VAL A 251 -13.17 -11.63 -35.82
C VAL A 251 -14.31 -11.26 -36.79
N CYS A 252 -14.41 -9.99 -37.19
CA CYS A 252 -15.41 -9.57 -38.19
C CYS A 252 -15.19 -10.26 -39.55
N LEU A 253 -13.95 -10.38 -40.02
CA LEU A 253 -13.64 -11.06 -41.28
C LEU A 253 -13.97 -12.56 -41.21
N GLN A 254 -13.68 -13.21 -40.07
CA GLN A 254 -14.02 -14.62 -39.85
C GLN A 254 -15.53 -14.84 -39.85
N ILE A 255 -16.31 -13.95 -39.23
CA ILE A 255 -17.77 -14.02 -39.26
C ILE A 255 -18.30 -13.88 -40.70
N VAL A 256 -17.77 -12.93 -41.49
CA VAL A 256 -18.17 -12.75 -42.89
C VAL A 256 -17.84 -13.99 -43.74
N LEU A 257 -16.66 -14.59 -43.55
CA LEU A 257 -16.26 -15.81 -44.26
C LEU A 257 -17.16 -17.00 -43.88
N ILE A 258 -17.53 -17.14 -42.61
CA ILE A 258 -18.48 -18.17 -42.15
C ILE A 258 -19.85 -17.96 -42.79
N VAL A 259 -20.37 -16.73 -42.82
CA VAL A 259 -21.66 -16.42 -43.44
C VAL A 259 -21.65 -16.71 -44.95
N LEU A 260 -20.58 -16.31 -45.66
CA LEU A 260 -20.42 -16.62 -47.09
C LEU A 260 -20.34 -18.13 -47.33
N PHE A 261 -19.59 -18.86 -46.50
CA PHE A 261 -19.51 -20.32 -46.58
C PHE A 261 -20.89 -20.96 -46.38
N LEU A 262 -21.68 -20.50 -45.41
CA LEU A 262 -23.04 -20.99 -45.18
C LEU A 262 -23.98 -20.68 -46.36
N ILE A 263 -23.87 -19.50 -46.98
CA ILE A 263 -24.65 -19.13 -48.17
C ILE A 263 -24.29 -20.03 -49.36
N LEU A 264 -22.98 -20.24 -49.61
CA LEU A 264 -22.50 -21.10 -50.69
C LEU A 264 -22.89 -22.56 -50.47
N HIS A 265 -22.80 -23.05 -49.23
CA HIS A 265 -23.23 -24.39 -48.86
C HIS A 265 -24.73 -24.59 -49.08
N LYS A 266 -25.56 -23.62 -48.68
CA LYS A 266 -27.01 -23.66 -48.97
C LYS A 266 -27.28 -23.70 -50.47
N ARG A 267 -26.60 -22.86 -51.27
CA ARG A 267 -26.75 -22.87 -52.73
C ARG A 267 -26.32 -24.19 -53.38
N CYS A 268 -25.26 -24.83 -52.88
CA CYS A 268 -24.87 -26.17 -53.34
C CYS A 268 -25.94 -27.22 -53.02
N LEU A 269 -26.52 -27.19 -51.81
CA LEU A 269 -27.59 -28.11 -51.46
C LEU A 269 -28.82 -27.93 -52.37
N TYR A 270 -29.22 -26.69 -52.67
CA TYR A 270 -30.30 -26.42 -53.62
C TYR A 270 -30.00 -26.92 -55.04
N ALA A 271 -28.78 -26.73 -55.54
CA ALA A 271 -28.39 -27.21 -56.87
C ALA A 271 -28.32 -28.74 -56.97
N VAL A 272 -28.02 -29.44 -55.86
CA VAL A 272 -28.07 -30.91 -55.81
C VAL A 272 -29.52 -31.42 -55.81
N ASP A 273 -30.44 -30.71 -55.15
CA ASP A 273 -31.86 -31.07 -55.19
C ASP A 273 -32.48 -30.83 -56.57
N GLU A 274 -32.15 -29.75 -57.29
CA GLU A 274 -32.64 -29.54 -58.68
C GLU A 274 -32.16 -30.66 -59.62
N LYS A 275 -30.88 -31.06 -59.56
CA LYS A 275 -30.38 -32.17 -60.38
C LYS A 275 -31.01 -33.52 -60.04
N LYS A 276 -31.40 -33.74 -58.78
CA LYS A 276 -32.16 -34.93 -58.39
C LYS A 276 -33.56 -34.93 -59.00
N VAL A 277 -34.21 -33.77 -59.07
CA VAL A 277 -35.54 -33.62 -59.69
C VAL A 277 -35.46 -33.88 -61.20
N GLU A 278 -34.48 -33.33 -61.92
CA GLU A 278 -34.29 -33.59 -63.35
C GLU A 278 -33.98 -35.06 -63.67
N MET A 279 -33.15 -35.74 -62.85
CA MET A 279 -32.89 -37.18 -63.05
C MET A 279 -34.13 -38.05 -62.79
N ILE A 280 -35.01 -37.65 -61.86
CA ILE A 280 -36.28 -38.37 -61.62
C ILE A 280 -37.26 -38.20 -62.80
N GLU A 281 -37.25 -37.06 -63.49
CA GLU A 281 -38.08 -36.85 -64.68
C GLU A 281 -37.55 -37.59 -65.91
N MET A 282 -36.23 -37.67 -66.10
CA MET A 282 -35.64 -38.45 -67.20
C MET A 282 -35.82 -39.97 -67.08
N THR A 283 -36.13 -40.48 -65.89
CA THR A 283 -36.39 -41.93 -65.67
C THR A 283 -37.86 -42.29 -65.91
N LYS A 284 -38.72 -41.31 -66.25
CA LYS A 284 -40.16 -41.49 -66.49
C LYS A 284 -40.58 -41.37 -67.97
N MET A 285 -39.63 -41.27 -68.90
CA MET A 285 -39.85 -41.41 -70.34
C MET A 285 -39.24 -42.72 -70.84
#